data_AF-A0A4Y7RHG8-F1
#
_entry.id   AF-A0A4Y7RHG8-F1
#
_cell.length_a   1.000
_cell.length_b   1.000
_cell.length_c   1.000
_cell.angle_alpha   90.00
_cell.angle_beta   90.00
_cell.angle_gamma   90.00
#
_symmetry.space_group_name_H-M   'P 1'
#
loop_
_entity.id
_entity.type
_entity.pdbx_description
1 polymer ?
#
loop_
_entity_poly.entity_id
_entity_poly.type
_entity_poly.pdbx_seq_one_letter_code
_entity_poly.pdbx_strand_id
1 'polypeptide(L)'
;MQKLAGLNLKENSSGKHKGKTTISKRGRRRLRAILFQGIMPIVAKNNEFSELHQYYNTRANNPLKKKQSLILLCCKLIRIFFTLMTKKVAYDPEKMMRDIKRPEIQAA
;
A
#
# COMPACT_ATOMS: atom_id res chain seq x y z
N MET A 1 -4.18 3.39 -11.35
CA MET A 1 -2.83 3.79 -10.84
C MET A 1 -1.93 2.61 -10.48
N GLN A 2 -2.32 1.72 -9.57
CA GLN A 2 -1.46 0.60 -9.12
C GLN A 2 -1.05 -0.35 -10.28
N LYS A 3 -1.92 -0.51 -11.30
CA LYS A 3 -1.63 -1.34 -12.48
C LYS A 3 -0.44 -0.85 -13.29
N LEU A 4 -0.29 0.46 -13.41
CA LEU A 4 0.84 1.08 -14.11
C LEU A 4 2.15 0.89 -13.35
N ALA A 5 2.10 0.89 -12.00
CA ALA A 5 3.25 0.61 -11.16
C ALA A 5 3.56 -0.90 -11.09
N GLY A 6 2.64 -1.79 -11.49
CA GLY A 6 2.83 -3.24 -11.34
C GLY A 6 2.84 -3.67 -9.87
N LEU A 7 2.10 -2.96 -9.02
CA LEU A 7 1.93 -3.25 -7.59
C LEU A 7 0.59 -3.93 -7.27
N ASN A 8 -0.10 -4.46 -8.30
CA ASN A 8 -1.36 -5.19 -8.09
C ASN A 8 -1.08 -6.59 -7.60
N LEU A 9 -2.04 -7.11 -6.83
CA LEU A 9 -2.16 -8.52 -6.57
C LEU A 9 -2.46 -9.28 -7.87
N LYS A 10 -1.77 -10.38 -8.07
CA LYS A 10 -1.92 -11.36 -9.14
C LYS A 10 -2.21 -12.69 -8.48
N GLU A 11 -3.35 -13.27 -8.82
CA GLU A 11 -3.67 -14.64 -8.45
C GLU A 11 -2.74 -15.61 -9.18
N ASN A 12 -2.32 -16.65 -8.47
CA ASN A 12 -1.53 -17.74 -9.04
C ASN A 12 -2.38 -19.02 -9.02
N SER A 13 -3.32 -19.13 -9.94
CA SER A 13 -4.22 -20.29 -10.06
C SER A 13 -4.29 -20.80 -11.49
N SER A 14 -4.45 -22.12 -11.64
CA SER A 14 -4.50 -22.81 -12.94
C SER A 14 -5.72 -23.75 -13.06
N GLY A 15 -6.78 -23.48 -12.29
CA GLY A 15 -7.97 -24.34 -12.17
C GLY A 15 -7.75 -25.58 -11.31
N LYS A 16 -6.60 -26.25 -11.42
CA LYS A 16 -6.22 -27.43 -10.60
C LYS A 16 -5.45 -27.07 -9.33
N HIS A 17 -4.87 -25.88 -9.27
CA HIS A 17 -4.06 -25.43 -8.15
C HIS A 17 -4.41 -23.98 -7.78
N LYS A 18 -4.48 -23.71 -6.47
CA LYS A 18 -4.56 -22.35 -5.91
C LYS A 18 -3.29 -22.06 -5.14
N GLY A 19 -2.40 -21.28 -5.75
CA GLY A 19 -1.16 -20.82 -5.16
C GLY A 19 -1.31 -19.48 -4.42
N LYS A 20 -0.23 -19.05 -3.76
CA LYS A 20 -0.19 -17.76 -3.05
C LYS A 20 -0.37 -16.60 -4.03
N THR A 21 -1.22 -15.65 -3.68
CA THR A 21 -1.36 -14.38 -4.40
C THR A 21 -0.05 -13.60 -4.29
N THR A 22 0.47 -13.12 -5.42
CA THR A 22 1.74 -12.40 -5.50
C THR A 22 1.55 -11.01 -6.09
N ILE A 23 2.57 -10.16 -6.01
CA ILE A 23 2.56 -8.87 -6.72
C ILE A 23 2.99 -9.11 -8.17
N SER A 24 2.23 -8.61 -9.14
CA SER A 24 2.43 -8.94 -10.56
C SER A 24 3.81 -8.54 -11.12
N LYS A 25 4.45 -7.50 -10.56
CA LYS A 25 5.69 -6.84 -11.05
C LYS A 25 5.62 -6.37 -12.51
N ARG A 26 4.49 -6.55 -13.21
CA ARG A 26 4.25 -6.14 -14.59
C ARG A 26 3.77 -4.69 -14.61
N GLY A 27 4.65 -3.79 -15.05
CA GLY A 27 4.43 -2.33 -15.03
C GLY A 27 5.76 -1.57 -15.11
N ARG A 28 5.72 -0.26 -14.86
CA ARG A 28 6.87 0.64 -14.97
C ARG A 28 7.88 0.41 -13.84
N ARG A 29 9.02 -0.22 -14.14
CA ARG A 29 10.09 -0.50 -13.16
C ARG A 29 10.60 0.77 -12.47
N ARG A 30 10.86 1.84 -13.22
CA ARG A 30 11.35 3.12 -12.67
C ARG A 30 10.38 3.74 -11.68
N LEU A 31 9.07 3.71 -11.99
CA LEU A 31 8.03 4.20 -11.08
C LEU A 31 8.04 3.45 -9.75
N ARG A 32 8.21 2.12 -9.75
CA ARG A 32 8.33 1.36 -8.50
C ARG A 32 9.55 1.76 -7.68
N ALA A 33 10.69 1.95 -8.33
CA ALA A 33 11.92 2.35 -7.65
C ALA A 33 11.75 3.72 -6.98
N ILE A 34 11.23 4.72 -7.70
CA ILE A 34 10.98 6.07 -7.18
C ILE A 34 9.97 6.04 -6.02
N LEU A 35 8.87 5.30 -6.16
CA LEU A 35 7.90 5.16 -5.07
C LEU A 35 8.54 4.55 -3.82
N PHE A 36 9.36 3.52 -3.99
CA PHE A 36 10.05 2.87 -2.87
C PHE A 36 11.10 3.78 -2.24
N GLN A 37 11.84 4.54 -3.04
CA GLN A 37 12.79 5.55 -2.54
C GLN A 37 12.08 6.68 -1.81
N GLY A 38 10.93 7.14 -2.31
CA GLY A 38 10.16 8.22 -1.69
C GLY A 38 9.42 7.80 -0.42
N ILE A 39 8.93 6.56 -0.33
CA ILE A 39 8.17 6.13 0.85
C ILE A 39 9.06 5.99 2.10
N MET A 40 10.34 5.64 1.93
CA MET A 40 11.27 5.46 3.06
C MET A 40 11.40 6.71 3.93
N PRO A 41 11.76 7.91 3.40
CA PRO A 41 11.81 9.12 4.20
C PRO A 41 10.43 9.60 4.67
N ILE A 42 9.36 9.32 3.91
CA ILE A 42 7.99 9.66 4.34
C ILE A 42 7.63 8.88 5.60
N VAL A 43 7.82 7.56 5.61
CA VAL A 43 7.53 6.72 6.79
C VAL A 43 8.40 7.11 7.98
N ALA A 44 9.63 7.58 7.75
CA ALA A 44 10.52 8.00 8.83
C ALA A 44 10.14 9.35 9.46
N LYS A 45 9.55 10.28 8.69
CA LYS A 45 9.31 11.66 9.13
C LYS A 45 7.85 12.02 9.36
N ASN A 46 6.92 11.26 8.79
CA ASN A 46 5.50 11.52 8.89
C ASN A 46 4.85 10.50 9.83
N ASN A 47 4.22 11.01 10.90
CA ASN A 47 3.66 10.20 11.97
C ASN A 47 2.55 9.27 11.47
N GLU A 48 1.69 9.73 10.58
CA GLU A 48 0.56 8.96 10.07
C GLU A 48 1.04 7.77 9.22
N PHE A 49 2.04 7.99 8.37
CA PHE A 49 2.65 6.90 7.59
C PHE A 49 3.46 5.93 8.47
N SER A 50 4.11 6.43 9.53
CA SER A 50 4.81 5.59 10.52
C SER A 50 3.83 4.69 11.28
N GLU A 51 2.73 5.27 11.79
CA GLU A 51 1.68 4.54 12.49
C GLU A 51 1.05 3.46 11.60
N LEU A 52 0.74 3.80 10.34
CA LEU A 52 0.26 2.82 9.38
C LEU A 52 1.28 1.71 9.12
N HIS A 53 2.55 2.06 8.99
CA HIS A 53 3.60 1.06 8.80
C HIS A 53 3.66 0.07 9.98
N GLN A 54 3.61 0.59 11.20
CA GLN A 54 3.57 -0.19 12.44
C GLN A 54 2.32 -1.07 12.49
N TYR A 55 1.13 -0.49 12.29
CA TYR A 55 -0.15 -1.20 12.30
C TYR A 55 -0.15 -2.41 11.35
N TYR A 56 0.31 -2.24 10.11
CA TYR A 56 0.34 -3.36 9.16
C TYR A 56 1.37 -4.44 9.51
N ASN A 57 2.44 -4.09 10.22
CA ASN A 57 3.45 -5.04 10.68
C ASN A 57 3.00 -5.80 11.94
N THR A 58 2.15 -5.21 12.80
CA THR A 58 1.78 -5.76 14.12
C THR A 58 0.33 -6.23 14.24
N ARG A 59 -0.51 -6.06 13.21
CA ARG A 59 -1.90 -6.54 13.23
C ARG A 59 -2.00 -8.05 13.50
N ALA A 60 -3.01 -8.45 14.27
CA ALA A 60 -3.24 -9.84 14.66
C ALA A 60 -3.45 -10.76 13.44
N ASN A 61 -4.26 -10.31 12.48
CA ASN A 61 -4.57 -11.08 11.27
C ASN A 61 -3.64 -10.71 10.11
N ASN A 62 -2.84 -11.68 9.66
CA ASN A 62 -1.92 -11.56 8.53
C ASN A 62 -0.92 -10.39 8.67
N PRO A 63 -0.06 -10.38 9.71
CA PRO A 63 0.96 -9.33 9.87
C PRO A 63 1.87 -9.30 8.64
N LEU A 64 2.13 -8.10 8.13
CA LEU A 64 2.98 -7.91 6.96
C LEU A 64 4.45 -7.84 7.36
N LYS A 65 5.33 -8.38 6.50
CA LYS A 65 6.76 -8.10 6.61
C LYS A 65 7.03 -6.63 6.30
N LYS A 66 8.08 -6.04 6.89
CA LYS A 66 8.48 -4.63 6.69
C LYS A 66 8.42 -4.19 5.22
N LYS A 67 9.06 -4.94 4.32
CA LYS A 67 9.04 -4.62 2.87
C LYS A 67 7.63 -4.69 2.24
N GLN A 68 6.77 -5.60 2.69
CA GLN A 68 5.39 -5.71 2.19
C GLN A 68 4.55 -4.51 2.63
N SER A 69 4.68 -4.10 3.91
CA SER A 69 4.03 -2.91 4.43
C SER A 69 4.47 -1.65 3.65
N LEU A 70 5.76 -1.48 3.38
CA LEU A 70 6.24 -0.37 2.54
C LEU A 70 5.64 -0.37 1.12
N ILE A 71 5.53 -1.55 0.48
CA ILE A 71 4.91 -1.65 -0.85
C ILE A 71 3.41 -1.26 -0.79
N LEU A 72 2.70 -1.66 0.26
CA LEU A 72 1.32 -1.26 0.49
C LEU A 72 1.20 0.26 0.64
N LEU A 73 2.12 0.88 1.38
CA LEU A 73 2.16 2.34 1.54
C LEU A 73 2.50 3.05 0.22
N CYS A 74 3.41 2.54 -0.62
CA CYS A 74 3.62 3.05 -1.99
C CYS A 74 2.31 3.06 -2.80
N CYS A 75 1.52 2.01 -2.65
CA CYS A 75 0.22 1.84 -3.29
C CYS A 75 -0.82 2.86 -2.80
N LYS A 76 -0.75 3.30 -1.53
CA LYS A 76 -1.58 4.38 -0.98
C LYS A 76 -1.06 5.74 -1.42
N LEU A 77 0.26 5.96 -1.36
CA LEU A 77 0.93 7.22 -1.73
C LEU A 77 0.61 7.65 -3.17
N ILE A 78 0.68 6.73 -4.14
CA ILE A 78 0.33 7.05 -5.54
C ILE A 78 -1.14 7.46 -5.71
N ARG A 79 -2.06 6.94 -4.88
CA ARG A 79 -3.49 7.33 -4.89
C ARG A 79 -3.70 8.71 -4.28
N ILE A 80 -2.96 9.03 -3.21
CA ILE A 80 -2.96 10.35 -2.58
C ILE A 80 -2.46 11.38 -3.60
N PHE A 81 -1.27 11.20 -4.16
CA PHE A 81 -0.70 12.12 -5.15
C PHE A 81 -1.61 12.34 -6.36
N PHE A 82 -2.24 11.27 -6.88
CA PHE A 82 -3.22 11.41 -7.95
C PHE A 82 -4.37 12.34 -7.57
N THR A 83 -4.90 12.19 -6.36
CA THR A 83 -6.02 12.99 -5.87
C THR A 83 -5.61 14.45 -5.65
N LEU A 84 -4.45 14.70 -5.04
CA LEU A 84 -3.93 16.06 -4.83
C LEU A 84 -3.76 16.80 -6.17
N MET A 85 -3.16 16.15 -7.17
CA MET A 85 -2.92 16.76 -8.48
C MET A 85 -4.20 16.97 -9.29
N THR A 86 -5.12 16.00 -9.29
CA THR A 86 -6.33 16.07 -10.14
C THR A 86 -7.43 16.93 -9.55
N LYS A 87 -7.60 16.90 -8.22
CA LYS A 87 -8.63 17.68 -7.52
C LYS A 87 -8.12 19.03 -7.01
N LYS A 88 -6.81 19.30 -7.12
CA LYS A 88 -6.14 20.51 -6.63
C LYS A 88 -6.48 20.81 -5.15
N VAL A 89 -6.49 19.77 -4.33
CA VAL A 89 -6.75 19.86 -2.89
C VAL A 89 -5.46 19.66 -2.11
N ALA A 90 -5.37 20.29 -0.94
CA ALA A 90 -4.26 20.07 -0.01
C ALA A 90 -4.31 18.66 0.60
N TYR A 91 -3.16 18.18 1.07
CA TYR A 91 -3.08 16.93 1.81
C TYR A 91 -3.73 17.10 3.18
N ASP A 92 -4.64 16.19 3.53
CA ASP A 92 -5.32 16.13 4.81
C ASP A 92 -5.02 14.76 5.45
N PRO A 93 -4.19 14.72 6.50
CA PRO A 93 -3.80 13.48 7.17
C PRO A 93 -4.97 12.80 7.89
N GLU A 94 -5.86 13.57 8.51
CA GLU A 94 -7.01 13.03 9.24
C GLU A 94 -7.98 12.36 8.28
N LYS A 95 -8.25 12.99 7.15
CA LYS A 95 -9.05 12.38 6.08
C LYS A 95 -8.38 11.11 5.56
N MET A 96 -7.06 11.13 5.33
CA MET A 96 -6.34 9.95 4.86
C MET A 96 -6.50 8.76 5.82
N MET A 97 -6.42 9.02 7.13
CA MET A 97 -6.55 8.02 8.18
C MET A 97 -7.99 7.50 8.31
N ARG A 98 -8.99 8.40 8.27
CA ARG A 98 -10.42 8.04 8.31
C ARG A 98 -10.86 7.20 7.12
N ASP A 99 -10.32 7.45 5.93
CA ASP A 99 -10.65 6.69 4.72
C ASP A 99 -10.16 5.22 4.76
N ILE A 100 -9.31 4.85 5.71
CA ILE A 100 -8.77 3.50 5.82
C ILE A 100 -9.77 2.61 6.57
N LYS A 101 -10.54 1.83 5.80
CA LYS A 101 -11.40 0.79 6.34
C LYS A 101 -10.54 -0.34 6.91
N ARG A 102 -10.58 -0.52 8.22
CA ARG A 102 -10.00 -1.67 8.92
C ARG A 102 -11.13 -2.69 9.07
N PRO A 103 -11.05 -3.88 8.46
CA PRO A 103 -12.08 -4.89 8.69
C PRO A 103 -12.08 -5.23 10.18
N GLU A 104 -13.23 -5.09 10.82
CA GLU A 104 -13.41 -5.53 12.20
C GLU A 104 -13.10 -7.02 12.26
N ILE A 105 -12.41 -7.44 13.32
CA ILE A 105 -12.16 -8.85 13.56
C ILE A 105 -13.54 -9.46 13.83
N GLN A 106 -14.13 -10.14 12.84
CA GLN A 106 -15.21 -11.08 13.13
C GLN A 106 -14.58 -12.13 14.04
N ALA A 107 -14.96 -12.09 15.31
CA ALA A 107 -14.69 -13.18 16.24
C ALA A 107 -15.28 -14.44 15.61
N ALA A 108 -14.43 -15.43 15.39
CA ALA A 108 -14.84 -16.77 14.99
C ALA A 108 -15.49 -17.47 16.17
#